data_AF-A0A2T1D0I2-F1
#
_entry.id   AF-A0A2T1D0I2-F1
#
_cell.length_a   1.000
_cell.length_b   1.000
_cell.length_c   1.000
_cell.angle_alpha   90.00
_cell.angle_beta   90.00
_cell.angle_gamma   90.00
#
_symmetry.space_group_name_H-M   'P 1'
#
loop_
_entity.id
_entity.type
_entity.pdbx_description
1 polymer ?
#
loop_
_entity_poly.entity_id
_entity_poly.type
_entity_poly.pdbx_seq_one_letter_code
_entity_poly.pdbx_strand_id
1 'polypeptide(L)'
;MEGIYWSIRAAFTNVYSGWILWNLFLAFIPLALSVWLYRSQVKSRSLLWWAGFAVFIAFLPNAPYLLTDIIHLIRGTRYVATWVIALFFFPLHMAAILLGFEAYVVSLINQAFYLKRIGLQHLTLWTELLTHGLCAIGIYLGRFHRFNSWDLVTDPDMVVVNTLNDLTSKR
;
A
#
# COMPACT_ATOMS: atom_id res chain seq x y z
N MET A 1 23.74 -10.40 27.32
CA MET A 1 23.57 -9.93 25.92
C MET A 1 22.84 -10.96 25.05
N GLU A 2 22.98 -12.26 25.29
CA GLU A 2 22.25 -13.29 24.52
C GLU A 2 20.73 -13.17 24.57
N GLY A 3 20.14 -12.87 25.74
CA GLY A 3 18.68 -12.73 25.86
C GLY A 3 18.07 -11.61 25.00
N ILE A 4 18.80 -10.51 24.75
CA ILE A 4 18.34 -9.41 23.90
C ILE A 4 18.39 -9.83 22.43
N TYR A 5 19.49 -10.46 22.00
CA TYR A 5 19.62 -10.98 20.64
C TYR A 5 18.50 -11.97 20.29
N TRP A 6 18.23 -12.93 21.18
CA TRP A 6 17.15 -13.90 21.00
C TRP A 6 15.76 -13.25 20.98
N SER A 7 15.53 -12.24 21.82
CA SER A 7 14.28 -11.48 21.83
C SER A 7 14.07 -10.69 20.54
N ILE A 8 15.11 -10.04 20.02
CA ILE A 8 15.06 -9.30 18.76
C ILE A 8 14.87 -10.27 17.59
N ARG A 9 15.60 -11.39 17.55
CA ARG A 9 15.46 -12.41 16.50
C ARG A 9 14.07 -13.04 16.49
N ALA A 10 13.54 -13.37 17.67
CA ALA A 10 12.17 -13.87 17.83
C ALA A 10 11.14 -12.82 17.37
N ALA A 11 11.40 -11.54 17.62
CA ALA A 11 10.52 -10.47 17.17
C ALA A 11 10.55 -10.27 15.66
N PHE A 12 11.72 -10.30 15.03
CA PHE A 12 11.80 -10.28 13.57
C PHE A 12 11.10 -11.49 12.95
N THR A 13 11.34 -12.70 13.46
CA THR A 13 10.70 -13.90 12.89
C THR A 13 9.18 -13.98 13.12
N ASN A 14 8.68 -13.56 14.28
CA ASN A 14 7.26 -13.72 14.63
C ASN A 14 6.41 -12.48 14.37
N VAL A 15 6.97 -11.27 14.45
CA VAL A 15 6.23 -10.01 14.30
C VAL A 15 6.48 -9.39 12.93
N TYR A 16 7.70 -9.51 12.40
CA TYR A 16 8.15 -8.86 11.17
C TYR A 16 8.68 -9.90 10.17
N SER A 17 7.81 -10.78 9.70
CA SER A 17 8.14 -11.85 8.74
C SER A 17 8.47 -11.31 7.32
N GLY A 18 9.25 -10.23 7.20
CA GLY A 18 9.52 -9.49 5.96
C GLY A 18 8.32 -8.71 5.41
N TRP A 19 7.12 -8.99 5.90
CA TRP A 19 5.86 -8.54 5.30
C TRP A 19 5.68 -7.02 5.28
N ILE A 20 6.06 -6.31 6.34
CA ILE A 20 5.96 -4.85 6.34
C ILE A 20 7.05 -4.17 5.50
N LEU A 21 8.24 -4.76 5.40
CA LEU A 21 9.26 -4.25 4.46
C LEU A 21 8.77 -4.44 3.03
N TRP A 22 8.10 -5.57 2.76
CA TRP A 22 7.44 -5.83 1.49
C TRP A 22 6.31 -4.83 1.21
N ASN A 23 5.39 -4.61 2.15
CA ASN A 23 4.32 -3.63 1.98
C ASN A 23 4.85 -2.20 1.84
N LEU A 24 5.88 -1.82 2.60
CA LEU A 24 6.53 -0.53 2.48
C LEU A 24 7.15 -0.36 1.09
N PHE A 25 7.85 -1.39 0.58
CA PHE A 25 8.36 -1.40 -0.78
C PHE A 25 7.23 -1.21 -1.81
N LEU A 26 6.13 -1.95 -1.67
CA LEU A 26 4.95 -1.82 -2.54
C LEU A 26 4.33 -0.41 -2.48
N ALA A 27 4.34 0.23 -1.31
CA ALA A 27 3.82 1.59 -1.12
C ALA A 27 4.69 2.69 -1.78
N PHE A 28 5.97 2.43 -2.03
CA PHE A 28 6.84 3.36 -2.76
C PHE A 28 6.64 3.32 -4.28
N ILE A 29 6.17 2.20 -4.84
CA ILE A 29 5.89 2.04 -6.27
C ILE A 29 4.91 3.11 -6.81
N PRO A 30 3.73 3.33 -6.22
CA PRO A 30 2.80 4.33 -6.73
C PRO A 30 3.38 5.75 -6.65
N LEU A 31 4.19 6.06 -5.63
CA LEU A 31 4.87 7.35 -5.55
C LEU A 31 5.83 7.56 -6.74
N ALA A 32 6.70 6.58 -7.00
CA ALA A 32 7.64 6.65 -8.12
C ALA A 32 6.92 6.77 -9.47
N LEU A 33 5.85 5.99 -9.67
CA LEU A 33 5.00 6.07 -10.85
C LEU A 33 4.27 7.40 -10.96
N SER A 34 3.80 7.99 -9.87
CA SER A 34 3.14 9.30 -9.89
C SER A 34 4.08 10.39 -10.41
N VAL A 35 5.35 10.35 -10.02
CA VAL A 35 6.38 11.29 -10.50
C VAL A 35 6.60 11.07 -12.00
N TRP A 36 6.80 9.82 -12.42
CA TRP A 36 7.04 9.48 -13.82
C TRP A 36 5.84 9.81 -14.73
N LEU A 37 4.61 9.48 -14.31
CA LEU A 37 3.38 9.70 -15.09
C LEU A 37 2.99 11.16 -15.19
N TYR A 38 3.08 11.90 -14.07
CA TYR A 38 2.43 13.21 -13.94
C TYR A 38 3.40 14.39 -14.05
N ARG A 39 4.70 14.20 -13.74
CA ARG A 39 5.70 15.27 -13.88
C ARG A 39 6.44 15.22 -15.21
N SER A 40 6.47 14.09 -15.90
CA SER A 40 7.12 14.01 -17.21
C SER A 40 6.38 14.86 -18.25
N GLN A 41 7.12 15.44 -19.18
CA GLN A 41 6.60 16.23 -20.31
C GLN A 41 6.21 15.32 -21.50
N VAL A 42 5.78 14.09 -21.22
CA VAL A 42 5.50 13.10 -22.27
C VAL A 42 4.34 13.61 -23.13
N LYS A 43 4.66 13.99 -24.37
CA LYS A 43 3.73 14.63 -25.32
C LYS A 43 2.66 13.67 -25.88
N SER A 44 2.88 12.36 -25.77
CA SER A 44 2.00 11.32 -26.32
C SER A 44 1.74 10.22 -25.30
N ARG A 45 0.47 9.87 -25.08
CA ARG A 45 0.05 8.78 -24.19
C ARG A 45 0.34 7.43 -24.86
N SER A 46 1.59 6.99 -24.78
CA SER A 46 2.01 5.69 -25.31
C SER A 46 1.36 4.54 -24.54
N LEU A 47 1.38 3.34 -25.11
CA LEU A 47 0.95 2.11 -24.41
C LEU A 47 1.66 1.94 -23.06
N LEU A 48 2.94 2.33 -22.98
CA LEU A 48 3.72 2.29 -21.75
C LEU A 48 3.16 3.25 -20.68
N TRP A 49 2.67 4.43 -21.08
CA TRP A 49 2.04 5.37 -20.15
C TRP A 49 0.77 4.77 -19.55
N TRP A 50 -0.09 4.16 -20.37
CA TRP A 50 -1.30 3.49 -19.88
C TRP A 50 -1.01 2.28 -19.01
N ALA A 51 0.00 1.48 -19.36
CA ALA A 51 0.46 0.37 -18.53
C ALA A 51 0.93 0.87 -17.15
N GLY A 52 1.77 1.91 -17.12
CA GLY A 52 2.21 2.50 -15.85
C GLY A 52 1.07 3.13 -15.05
N PHE A 53 0.07 3.71 -15.69
CA PHE A 53 -1.14 4.20 -15.01
C PHE A 53 -1.95 3.06 -14.38
N ALA A 54 -2.12 1.94 -15.09
CA ALA A 54 -2.78 0.76 -14.54
C ALA A 54 -2.03 0.21 -13.31
N VAL A 55 -0.69 0.11 -13.38
CA VAL A 55 0.14 -0.32 -12.24
C VAL A 55 0.04 0.69 -11.10
N PHE A 56 0.06 1.99 -11.38
CA PHE A 56 -0.12 3.04 -10.38
C PHE A 56 -1.42 2.82 -9.60
N ILE A 57 -2.55 2.66 -10.30
CA ILE A 57 -3.85 2.43 -9.66
C ILE A 57 -3.88 1.12 -8.86
N ALA A 58 -3.31 0.04 -9.40
CA ALA A 58 -3.30 -1.25 -8.71
C ALA A 58 -2.45 -1.23 -7.43
N PHE A 59 -1.37 -0.45 -7.39
CA PHE A 59 -0.42 -0.42 -6.27
C PHE A 59 -0.69 0.70 -5.26
N LEU A 60 -1.47 1.72 -5.65
CA LEU A 60 -1.82 2.84 -4.76
C LEU A 60 -2.46 2.42 -3.43
N PRO A 61 -3.34 1.39 -3.36
CA PRO A 61 -3.93 0.96 -2.09
C PRO A 61 -2.92 0.48 -1.04
N ASN A 62 -1.71 0.02 -1.44
CA ASN A 62 -0.70 -0.43 -0.47
C ASN A 62 -0.26 0.70 0.45
N ALA A 63 -0.20 1.94 -0.05
CA ALA A 63 0.24 3.10 0.73
C ALA A 63 -0.64 3.37 1.96
N PRO A 64 -1.98 3.52 1.85
CA PRO A 64 -2.86 3.61 3.02
C PRO A 64 -3.06 2.26 3.74
N TYR A 65 -2.82 1.12 3.09
CA TYR A 65 -2.89 -0.20 3.73
C TYR A 65 -1.88 -0.34 4.88
N LEU A 66 -0.68 0.25 4.78
CA LEU A 66 0.30 0.27 5.88
C LEU A 66 -0.27 0.78 7.21
N LEU A 67 -1.22 1.72 7.18
CA LEU A 67 -1.87 2.22 8.39
C LEU A 67 -2.57 1.09 9.16
N THR A 68 -3.16 0.15 8.42
CA THR A 68 -3.89 -0.99 9.00
C THR A 68 -2.97 -2.10 9.51
N ASP A 69 -1.69 -2.08 9.13
CA ASP A 69 -0.68 -3.07 9.52
C ASP A 69 -0.29 -2.95 10.99
N ILE A 70 -0.66 -1.85 11.67
CA ILE A 70 -0.48 -1.66 13.12
C ILE A 70 -1.04 -2.84 13.95
N ILE A 71 -2.02 -3.57 13.42
CA ILE A 71 -2.60 -4.75 14.07
C ILE A 71 -1.56 -5.88 14.23
N HIS A 72 -0.55 -5.97 13.37
CA HIS A 72 0.56 -6.91 13.53
C HIS A 72 1.44 -6.55 14.74
N LEU A 73 1.68 -5.26 14.96
CA LEU A 73 2.39 -4.78 16.14
C LEU A 73 1.63 -5.13 17.43
N ILE A 74 0.31 -4.96 17.43
CA ILE A 74 -0.57 -5.34 18.56
C ILE A 74 -0.50 -6.85 18.82
N ARG A 75 -0.61 -7.69 17.79
CA ARG A 75 -0.51 -9.15 17.95
C ARG A 75 0.88 -9.59 18.42
N GLY A 76 1.94 -8.88 18.02
CA GLY A 76 3.31 -9.16 18.44
C GLY A 76 3.51 -9.12 19.95
N THR A 77 2.72 -8.32 20.67
CA THR A 77 2.77 -8.23 22.15
C THR A 77 2.46 -9.55 22.86
N ARG A 78 1.84 -10.51 22.16
CA ARG A 78 1.59 -11.86 22.69
C ARG A 78 2.80 -12.78 22.65
N TYR A 79 3.79 -12.48 21.81
CA TYR A 79 4.92 -13.36 21.52
C TYR A 79 6.27 -12.75 21.91
N VAL A 80 6.33 -11.42 22.06
CA VAL A 80 7.56 -10.67 22.32
C VAL A 80 7.31 -9.70 23.48
N ALA A 81 8.34 -9.48 24.29
CA ALA A 81 8.28 -8.52 25.39
C ALA A 81 7.90 -7.10 24.89
N THR A 82 6.96 -6.47 25.59
CA THR A 82 6.37 -5.18 25.23
C THR A 82 7.41 -4.07 25.06
N TRP A 83 8.49 -4.05 25.85
CA TRP A 83 9.53 -3.04 25.74
C TRP A 83 10.30 -3.11 24.41
N VAL A 84 10.51 -4.31 23.85
CA VAL A 84 11.17 -4.49 22.54
C VAL A 84 10.28 -3.90 21.45
N ILE A 85 8.98 -4.20 21.53
CA ILE A 85 7.97 -3.67 20.62
C ILE A 85 7.90 -2.16 20.70
N ALA A 86 7.80 -1.60 21.91
CA ALA A 86 7.64 -0.17 22.13
C ALA A 86 8.88 0.64 21.71
N LEU A 87 10.10 0.16 21.99
CA LEU A 87 11.32 0.94 21.74
C LEU A 87 11.87 0.79 20.32
N PHE A 88 11.69 -0.36 19.67
CA PHE A 88 12.31 -0.63 18.36
C PHE A 88 11.28 -0.70 17.24
N PHE A 89 10.21 -1.46 17.45
CA PHE A 89 9.27 -1.78 16.37
C PHE A 89 8.17 -0.76 16.20
N PHE A 90 7.72 -0.12 17.27
CA PHE A 90 6.74 0.96 17.20
C PHE A 90 7.28 2.16 16.41
N PRO A 91 8.47 2.72 16.70
CA PRO A 91 9.02 3.82 15.89
C PRO A 91 9.21 3.44 14.43
N LEU A 92 9.69 2.20 14.16
CA LEU A 92 9.86 1.70 12.81
C LEU A 92 8.52 1.58 12.06
N HIS A 93 7.48 1.03 12.68
CA HIS A 93 6.13 0.99 12.09
C HIS A 93 5.58 2.39 11.86
N MET A 94 5.73 3.30 12.83
CA MET A 94 5.25 4.69 12.67
C MET A 94 5.96 5.39 11.51
N ALA A 95 7.27 5.21 11.37
CA ALA A 95 8.01 5.73 10.22
C ALA A 95 7.47 5.14 8.91
N ALA A 96 7.22 3.83 8.84
CA ALA A 96 6.65 3.19 7.65
C ALA A 96 5.26 3.73 7.31
N ILE A 97 4.39 3.92 8.31
CA ILE A 97 3.04 4.50 8.14
C ILE A 97 3.13 5.94 7.64
N LEU A 98 4.00 6.76 8.24
CA LEU A 98 4.19 8.14 7.82
C LEU A 98 4.70 8.23 6.38
N LEU A 99 5.68 7.40 6.01
CA LEU A 99 6.21 7.34 4.65
C LEU A 99 5.15 6.85 3.64
N GLY A 100 4.37 5.83 3.99
CA GLY A 100 3.26 5.34 3.16
C GLY A 100 2.18 6.41 3.00
N PHE A 101 1.81 7.10 4.07
CA PHE A 101 0.85 8.19 4.02
C PHE A 101 1.36 9.38 3.19
N GLU A 102 2.62 9.77 3.34
CA GLU A 102 3.24 10.82 2.53
C GLU A 102 3.29 10.41 1.06
N ALA A 103 3.68 9.18 0.75
CA ALA A 103 3.67 8.62 -0.61
C ALA A 103 2.27 8.70 -1.25
N TYR A 104 1.22 8.39 -0.48
CA TYR A 104 -0.17 8.50 -0.90
C TYR A 104 -0.56 9.96 -1.20
N VAL A 105 -0.32 10.88 -0.26
CA VAL A 105 -0.67 12.30 -0.39
C VAL A 105 0.07 12.94 -1.56
N VAL A 106 1.37 12.70 -1.70
CA VAL A 106 2.18 13.23 -2.80
C VAL A 106 1.69 12.69 -4.15
N SER A 107 1.26 11.44 -4.21
CA SER A 107 0.68 10.85 -5.43
C SER A 107 -0.62 11.56 -5.85
N LEU A 108 -1.51 11.86 -4.89
CA LEU A 108 -2.74 12.63 -5.14
C LEU A 108 -2.43 14.07 -5.58
N ILE A 109 -1.48 14.74 -4.93
CA ILE A 109 -1.05 16.10 -5.30
C ILE A 109 -0.51 16.10 -6.75
N ASN A 110 0.31 15.12 -7.11
CA ASN A 110 0.84 14.98 -8.47
C ASN A 110 -0.29 14.76 -9.49
N GLN A 111 -1.28 13.94 -9.16
CA GLN A 111 -2.47 13.71 -10.00
C GLN A 111 -3.29 15.00 -10.19
N ALA A 112 -3.59 15.72 -9.11
CA ALA A 112 -4.33 16.98 -9.17
C ALA A 112 -3.57 18.05 -9.99
N PHE A 113 -2.26 18.15 -9.80
CA PHE A 113 -1.42 19.04 -10.59
C PHE A 113 -1.42 18.69 -12.07
N TYR A 114 -1.37 17.39 -12.40
CA TYR A 114 -1.47 16.92 -13.78
C TYR A 114 -2.82 17.28 -14.41
N LEU A 115 -3.93 17.04 -13.71
CA LEU A 115 -5.27 17.42 -14.19
C LEU A 115 -5.37 18.92 -14.45
N LYS A 116 -4.81 19.75 -13.57
CA LYS A 116 -4.72 21.20 -13.78
C LYS A 116 -3.92 21.54 -15.03
N ARG A 117 -2.76 20.91 -15.23
CA ARG A 117 -1.88 21.14 -16.37
C ARG A 117 -2.53 20.80 -17.72
N ILE A 118 -3.38 19.77 -17.76
CA ILE A 118 -4.10 19.38 -18.98
C ILE A 118 -5.48 20.04 -19.12
N GLY A 119 -5.82 21.01 -18.25
CA GLY A 119 -7.08 21.75 -18.29
C GLY A 119 -8.31 21.01 -17.72
N LEU A 120 -8.12 19.86 -17.06
CA LEU A 120 -9.18 19.02 -16.49
C LEU A 120 -9.33 19.17 -14.97
N GLN A 121 -8.98 20.33 -14.40
CA GLN A 121 -9.05 20.59 -12.95
C GLN A 121 -10.45 20.41 -12.34
N HIS A 122 -11.52 20.51 -13.12
CA HIS A 122 -12.88 20.25 -12.65
C HIS A 122 -13.14 18.78 -12.30
N LEU A 123 -12.30 17.86 -12.81
CA LEU A 123 -12.38 16.43 -12.51
C LEU A 123 -11.59 16.03 -11.26
N THR A 124 -10.79 16.92 -10.67
CA THR A 124 -9.93 16.59 -9.52
C THR A 124 -10.71 15.88 -8.41
N LEU A 125 -11.82 16.46 -7.96
CA LEU A 125 -12.67 15.88 -6.93
C LEU A 125 -13.16 14.47 -7.29
N TRP A 126 -13.65 14.27 -8.52
CA TRP A 126 -14.16 12.98 -8.97
C TRP A 126 -13.06 11.92 -9.02
N THR A 127 -11.88 12.30 -9.50
CA THR A 127 -10.74 11.38 -9.57
C THR A 127 -10.17 11.05 -8.19
N GLU A 128 -10.18 12.00 -7.24
CA GLU A 128 -9.79 11.75 -5.85
C GLU A 128 -10.78 10.82 -5.15
N LEU A 129 -12.09 11.06 -5.29
CA LEU A 129 -13.13 10.18 -4.74
C LEU A 129 -13.01 8.76 -5.29
N LEU A 130 -12.78 8.62 -6.61
CA LEU A 130 -12.55 7.32 -7.23
C LEU A 130 -11.30 6.65 -6.63
N THR A 131 -10.20 7.39 -6.51
CA THR A 131 -8.96 6.90 -5.89
C THR A 131 -9.19 6.43 -4.45
N HIS A 132 -9.92 7.21 -3.64
CA HIS A 132 -10.27 6.80 -2.28
C HIS A 132 -11.11 5.52 -2.25
N GLY A 133 -12.09 5.40 -3.16
CA GLY A 133 -12.91 4.20 -3.30
C GLY A 133 -12.08 2.96 -3.67
N LEU A 134 -11.16 3.11 -4.63
CA LEU A 134 -10.24 2.03 -5.03
C LEU A 134 -9.29 1.63 -3.90
N CYS A 135 -8.78 2.61 -3.14
CA CYS A 135 -7.98 2.34 -1.96
C CYS A 135 -8.79 1.60 -0.88
N ALA A 136 -10.05 1.97 -0.65
CA ALA A 136 -10.91 1.27 0.30
C ALA A 136 -11.11 -0.21 -0.10
N ILE A 137 -11.33 -0.48 -1.39
CA ILE A 137 -11.44 -1.84 -1.94
C ILE A 137 -10.11 -2.59 -1.75
N GLY A 138 -8.98 -1.99 -2.13
CA GLY A 138 -7.67 -2.62 -1.99
C GLY A 138 -7.32 -2.92 -0.53
N ILE A 139 -7.64 -2.01 0.40
CA ILE A 139 -7.47 -2.24 1.83
C ILE A 139 -8.33 -3.41 2.30
N TYR A 140 -9.60 -3.48 1.87
CA TYR A 140 -10.48 -4.60 2.19
C TYR A 140 -9.90 -5.93 1.69
N LEU A 141 -9.45 -6.01 0.44
CA LEU A 141 -8.84 -7.21 -0.13
C LEU A 141 -7.59 -7.64 0.65
N GLY A 142 -6.72 -6.70 1.01
CA GLY A 142 -5.55 -7.01 1.83
C GLY A 142 -5.89 -7.42 3.26
N ARG A 143 -6.90 -6.80 3.88
CA ARG A 143 -7.23 -7.07 5.28
C ARG A 143 -7.95 -8.38 5.50
N PHE A 144 -8.86 -8.74 4.60
CA PHE A 144 -9.73 -9.90 4.78
C PHE A 144 -9.23 -11.09 3.98
N HIS A 145 -8.77 -10.87 2.75
CA HIS A 145 -8.29 -11.94 1.87
C HIS A 145 -6.76 -12.07 1.85
N ARG A 146 -6.02 -11.17 2.53
CA ARG A 146 -4.55 -11.14 2.59
C ARG A 146 -3.86 -10.96 1.23
N PHE A 147 -4.58 -10.45 0.23
CA PHE A 147 -4.01 -10.11 -1.07
C PHE A 147 -3.31 -8.75 -1.02
N ASN A 148 -2.14 -8.66 -1.63
CA ASN A 148 -1.48 -7.40 -1.93
C ASN A 148 -1.41 -7.21 -3.46
N SER A 149 -0.95 -6.04 -3.91
CA SER A 149 -0.95 -5.73 -5.35
C SER A 149 0.00 -6.60 -6.18
N TRP A 150 0.99 -7.27 -5.55
CA TRP A 150 1.82 -8.25 -6.23
C TRP A 150 1.03 -9.50 -6.62
N ASP A 151 0.10 -9.95 -5.77
CA ASP A 151 -0.75 -11.10 -6.06
C ASP A 151 -1.64 -10.85 -7.28
N LEU A 152 -2.09 -9.61 -7.48
CA LEU A 152 -2.81 -9.18 -8.68
C LEU A 152 -1.97 -9.29 -9.96
N VAL A 153 -0.64 -9.17 -9.86
CA VAL A 153 0.28 -9.27 -10.98
C VAL A 153 0.67 -10.72 -11.26
N THR A 154 0.87 -11.52 -10.20
CA THR A 154 1.35 -12.90 -10.34
C THR A 154 0.25 -13.93 -10.52
N ASP A 155 -0.92 -13.70 -9.93
CA ASP A 155 -2.05 -14.63 -9.98
C ASP A 155 -3.40 -13.88 -9.94
N PRO A 156 -3.75 -13.17 -11.02
CA PRO A 156 -4.98 -12.38 -11.07
C PRO A 156 -6.25 -13.24 -10.98
N ASP A 157 -6.21 -14.47 -11.50
CA ASP A 157 -7.35 -15.38 -11.53
C ASP A 157 -7.77 -15.77 -10.10
N MET A 158 -6.80 -16.07 -9.23
CA MET A 158 -7.06 -16.38 -7.82
C MET A 158 -7.73 -15.20 -7.10
N VAL A 159 -7.27 -13.97 -7.34
CA VAL A 159 -7.82 -12.77 -6.71
C VAL A 159 -9.27 -12.55 -7.15
N VAL A 160 -9.55 -12.67 -8.45
CA VAL A 160 -10.89 -12.45 -9.02
C VAL A 160 -11.87 -13.53 -8.55
N VAL A 161 -11.48 -14.81 -8.62
CA VAL A 161 -12.34 -15.93 -8.22
C VAL A 161 -12.70 -15.85 -6.74
N ASN A 162 -11.73 -15.59 -5.86
CA ASN A 162 -12.01 -15.49 -4.43
C ASN A 162 -12.88 -14.27 -4.08
N THR A 163 -12.66 -13.14 -4.74
CA THR A 163 -13.49 -11.94 -4.54
C THR A 163 -14.93 -12.18 -5.02
N LEU A 164 -15.11 -12.80 -6.19
CA LEU A 164 -16.43 -13.12 -6.73
C LEU A 164 -17.17 -14.14 -5.87
N ASN A 165 -16.47 -15.17 -5.39
CA ASN A 165 -17.04 -16.18 -4.51
C ASN A 165 -17.52 -15.58 -3.19
N ASP A 166 -16.79 -14.65 -2.56
CA ASP A 166 -17.26 -14.00 -1.31
C ASP A 166 -18.50 -13.12 -1.55
N LEU A 167 -18.60 -12.46 -2.71
CA LEU A 167 -19.77 -11.66 -3.08
C LEU A 167 -21.00 -12.50 -3.44
N THR A 168 -20.81 -13.72 -3.96
CA THR A 168 -21.90 -14.61 -4.39
C THR A 168 -22.29 -15.64 -3.34
N SER A 169 -21.39 -16.04 -2.44
CA SER A 169 -21.64 -17.01 -1.37
C SER A 169 -22.31 -16.42 -0.14
N LYS A 170 -22.31 -15.09 0.05
CA LYS A 170 -23.05 -14.40 1.13
C LYS A 170 -24.56 -14.22 0.83
N ARG A 171 -25.20 -15.25 0.27
CA ARG A 171 -26.67 -15.34 0.20
C ARG A 171 -27.22 -16.18 1.33
#